data_AF-A0A7G7BQY5-F1
#
_entry.id   AF-A0A7G7BQY5-F1
#
_cell.length_a   1.000
_cell.length_b   1.000
_cell.length_c   1.000
_cell.angle_alpha   90.00
_cell.angle_beta   90.00
_cell.angle_gamma   90.00
#
_symmetry.space_group_name_H-M   'P 1'
#
loop_
_entity.id
_entity.type
_entity.pdbx_description
1 polymer ?
#
loop_
_entity_poly.entity_id
_entity_poly.type
_entity_poly.pdbx_seq_one_letter_code
_entity_poly.pdbx_strand_id
1 'polypeptide(L)'
;MTVPVPLAFTPAEHRVGTPVTKLGGQPVWLEQPAWPLSRSSGEPMQFLGQLAVDRLPFWINFGDGGVGYAFLSPDGLEGRFLWQSPGDEEAW
;
A
#
# COMPACT_ATOMS: atom_id res chain seq x y z
N MET A 1 7.19 12.98 30.42
CA MET A 1 5.94 12.48 29.79
C MET A 1 5.88 13.11 28.41
N THR A 2 5.89 12.31 27.33
CA THR A 2 5.75 12.81 25.96
C THR A 2 4.28 13.05 25.67
N VAL A 3 3.94 14.24 25.15
CA VAL A 3 2.59 14.56 24.70
C VAL A 3 2.33 13.76 23.42
N PRO A 4 1.21 13.02 23.29
CA PRO A 4 0.90 12.35 22.03
C PRO A 4 0.74 13.38 20.93
N VAL A 5 1.47 13.20 19.82
CA VAL A 5 1.31 14.02 18.62
C VAL A 5 -0.02 13.62 17.98
N PRO A 6 -0.99 14.54 17.82
CA PRO A 6 -2.27 14.22 17.20
C PRO A 6 -2.04 13.79 15.74
N LEU A 7 -2.69 12.69 15.34
CA LEU A 7 -2.68 12.24 13.95
C LEU A 7 -3.46 13.25 13.10
N ALA A 8 -2.78 13.90 12.16
CA ALA A 8 -3.40 14.79 11.18
C ALA A 8 -3.25 14.20 9.78
N PHE A 9 -4.35 14.17 9.01
CA PHE A 9 -4.32 13.80 7.61
C PHE A 9 -4.20 15.04 6.74
N THR A 10 -3.15 15.10 5.93
CA THR A 10 -2.99 16.13 4.90
C THR A 10 -3.32 15.52 3.54
N PRO A 11 -4.35 16.02 2.83
CA PRO A 11 -4.66 15.52 1.49
C PRO A 11 -3.52 15.85 0.53
N ALA A 12 -3.25 14.96 -0.42
CA ALA A 12 -2.34 15.26 -1.51
C ALA A 12 -2.95 16.34 -2.42
N GLU A 13 -2.16 17.35 -2.80
CA GLU A 13 -2.61 18.44 -3.66
C GLU A 13 -2.96 17.97 -5.08
N HIS A 14 -2.30 16.90 -5.53
CA HIS A 14 -2.50 16.29 -6.83
C HIS A 14 -2.69 14.78 -6.72
N ARG A 15 -3.23 14.16 -7.78
CA ARG A 15 -3.23 12.71 -7.91
C ARG A 15 -1.80 12.20 -7.77
N VAL A 16 -1.61 11.27 -6.84
CA VAL A 16 -0.36 10.52 -6.70
C VAL A 16 -0.27 9.53 -7.86
N GLY A 17 0.72 9.73 -8.74
CA GLY A 17 0.97 8.89 -9.92
C GLY A 17 2.21 8.01 -9.83
N THR A 18 3.03 8.16 -8.79
CA THR A 18 4.24 7.37 -8.55
C THR A 18 4.17 6.69 -7.17
N PRO A 19 4.89 5.59 -6.96
CA PRO A 19 4.91 4.93 -5.66
C PRO A 19 5.48 5.84 -4.57
N VAL A 20 4.66 6.13 -3.56
CA VAL A 20 5.04 6.86 -2.34
C VAL A 20 4.29 6.26 -1.18
N THR A 21 4.82 6.43 0.04
CA THR A 21 4.09 6.08 1.26
C THR A 21 2.87 7.00 1.44
N LYS A 22 1.68 6.42 1.52
CA LYS A 22 0.43 7.18 1.71
C LYS A 22 -0.69 6.33 2.31
N LEU A 23 -1.68 7.02 2.88
CA LEU A 23 -2.93 6.45 3.35
C LEU A 23 -4.08 6.88 2.43
N GLY A 24 -4.96 5.95 2.07
CA GLY A 24 -6.12 6.16 1.22
C GLY A 24 -5.83 6.47 -0.25
N GLY A 25 -6.88 6.87 -0.97
CA GLY A 25 -6.85 7.13 -2.41
C GLY A 25 -6.84 5.84 -3.25
N GLN A 26 -6.16 5.88 -4.40
CA GLN A 26 -5.97 4.71 -5.27
C GLN A 26 -4.53 4.19 -5.16
N PRO A 27 -4.28 2.87 -5.17
CA PRO A 27 -2.92 2.34 -5.19
C PRO A 27 -2.21 2.78 -6.47
N VAL A 28 -0.92 3.09 -6.34
CA VAL A 28 0.01 3.13 -7.47
C VAL A 28 0.73 1.80 -7.49
N TRP A 29 0.29 0.90 -8.39
CA TRP A 29 0.90 -0.41 -8.58
C TRP A 29 2.30 -0.26 -9.17
N LEU A 30 3.23 -1.07 -8.67
CA LEU A 30 4.60 -1.12 -9.16
C LEU A 30 4.67 -1.96 -10.44
N GLU A 31 3.95 -3.09 -10.42
CA GLU A 31 3.79 -4.01 -11.54
C GLU A 31 2.31 -3.98 -12.01
N GLN A 32 1.75 -5.14 -12.34
CA GLN A 32 0.34 -5.26 -12.71
C GLN A 32 -0.60 -5.06 -11.50
N PRO A 33 -1.82 -4.52 -11.71
CA PRO A 33 -2.81 -4.42 -10.65
C PRO A 33 -3.17 -5.76 -10.02
N ALA A 34 -3.13 -5.84 -8.69
CA ALA A 34 -3.40 -7.06 -7.93
C ALA A 34 -4.48 -6.84 -6.87
N TRP A 35 -5.63 -6.29 -7.27
CA TRP A 35 -6.70 -5.92 -6.34
C TRP A 35 -7.30 -7.16 -5.66
N PRO A 36 -7.23 -7.29 -4.32
CA PRO A 36 -7.73 -8.48 -3.65
C PRO A 36 -9.27 -8.47 -3.52
N LEU A 37 -9.85 -9.67 -3.56
CA LEU A 37 -11.26 -9.92 -3.25
C LEU A 37 -11.39 -10.46 -1.82
N SER A 38 -12.41 -10.01 -1.11
CA SER A 38 -12.81 -10.54 0.21
C SER A 38 -13.13 -12.03 0.10
N ARG A 39 -12.70 -12.85 1.08
CA ARG A 39 -13.05 -14.28 1.10
C ARG A 39 -14.53 -14.50 1.39
N SER A 40 -15.11 -13.63 2.22
CA SER A 40 -16.49 -13.79 2.70
C SER A 40 -17.51 -13.40 1.62
N SER A 41 -17.25 -12.31 0.90
CA SER A 41 -18.21 -11.74 -0.06
C SER A 41 -17.80 -11.87 -1.52
N GLY A 42 -16.52 -12.11 -1.83
CA GLY A 42 -16.00 -12.04 -3.20
C GLY A 42 -15.88 -10.63 -3.77
N GLU A 43 -16.24 -9.60 -2.98
CA GLU A 43 -16.20 -8.21 -3.43
C GLU A 43 -14.77 -7.62 -3.35
N PRO A 44 -14.43 -6.65 -4.21
CA PRO A 44 -13.18 -5.90 -4.12
C PRO A 44 -12.99 -5.26 -2.74
N MET A 45 -11.81 -5.43 -2.14
CA MET A 45 -11.49 -4.85 -0.83
C MET A 45 -11.16 -3.35 -0.93
N GLN A 46 -11.41 -2.58 0.11
CA GLN A 46 -11.03 -1.17 0.19
C GLN A 46 -9.51 -1.02 0.35
N PHE A 47 -8.88 -0.18 -0.47
CA PHE A 47 -7.49 0.22 -0.28
C PHE A 47 -7.33 1.14 0.93
N LEU A 48 -6.44 0.80 1.85
CA LEU A 48 -6.13 1.60 3.04
C LEU A 48 -4.87 2.44 2.89
N GLY A 49 -3.87 1.95 2.15
CA GLY A 49 -2.60 2.64 2.01
C GLY A 49 -1.51 1.79 1.38
N GLN A 50 -0.41 2.43 1.01
CA GLN A 50 0.78 1.77 0.50
C GLN A 50 2.03 2.31 1.19
N LEU A 51 3.06 1.48 1.26
CA LEU A 51 4.36 1.79 1.85
C LEU A 51 5.43 1.57 0.78
N ALA A 52 6.13 2.64 0.38
CA ALA A 52 7.27 2.54 -0.53
C ALA A 52 8.55 2.30 0.29
N VAL A 53 9.30 1.23 0.00
CA VAL A 53 10.44 0.79 0.83
C VAL A 53 11.52 1.88 0.99
N ASP A 54 11.74 2.67 -0.05
CA ASP A 54 12.73 3.76 -0.12
C ASP A 54 12.36 4.98 0.75
N ARG A 55 11.14 5.01 1.31
CA ARG A 55 10.59 6.15 2.08
C ARG A 55 10.29 5.83 3.55
N LEU A 56 10.72 4.67 4.05
CA LEU A 56 10.45 4.27 5.43
C LEU A 56 11.61 4.61 6.37
N PRO A 57 11.34 5.02 7.62
CA PRO A 57 12.39 5.35 8.61
C PRO A 57 13.01 4.11 9.27
N PHE A 58 12.62 2.92 8.84
CA PHE A 58 13.12 1.63 9.31
C PHE A 58 13.18 0.64 8.15
N TRP A 59 14.00 -0.39 8.32
CA TRP A 59 14.17 -1.43 7.30
C TRP A 59 12.95 -2.36 7.24
N ILE A 60 12.52 -2.65 6.02
CA ILE A 60 11.54 -3.69 5.70
C ILE A 60 11.95 -4.30 4.35
N ASN A 61 11.71 -5.59 4.16
CA ASN A 61 12.05 -6.27 2.90
C ASN A 61 10.81 -6.45 2.03
N PHE A 62 10.68 -5.65 0.97
CA PHE A 62 9.72 -5.85 -0.11
C PHE A 62 10.43 -6.12 -1.45
N GLY A 63 11.69 -6.56 -1.42
CA GLY A 63 12.59 -6.53 -2.57
C GLY A 63 13.22 -5.14 -2.79
N ASP A 64 14.13 -5.05 -3.77
CA ASP A 64 14.80 -3.79 -4.11
C ASP A 64 13.79 -2.82 -4.74
N GLY A 65 13.55 -1.67 -4.11
CA GLY A 65 12.54 -0.71 -4.57
C GLY A 65 11.07 -1.16 -4.43
N GLY A 66 10.79 -2.18 -3.61
CA GLY A 66 9.44 -2.72 -3.46
C GLY A 66 8.41 -1.82 -2.77
N VAL A 67 7.13 -2.15 -2.98
CA VAL A 67 5.98 -1.44 -2.44
C VAL A 67 5.02 -2.43 -1.79
N GLY A 68 4.64 -2.15 -0.54
CA GLY A 68 3.59 -2.86 0.18
C GLY A 68 2.24 -2.16 0.09
N TYR A 69 1.14 -2.90 0.06
CA TYR A 69 -0.23 -2.40 -0.08
C TYR A 69 -1.15 -3.04 0.96
N ALA A 70 -1.90 -2.22 1.68
CA ALA A 70 -2.86 -2.66 2.69
C ALA A 70 -4.31 -2.48 2.21
N PHE A 71 -5.13 -3.50 2.45
CA PHE A 71 -6.53 -3.55 2.09
C PHE A 71 -7.40 -4.05 3.24
N LEU A 72 -8.67 -3.64 3.26
CA LEU A 72 -9.66 -4.05 4.23
C LEU A 72 -10.96 -4.45 3.53
N SER A 73 -11.57 -5.55 3.95
CA SER A 73 -12.86 -5.98 3.42
C SER A 73 -13.95 -4.95 3.73
N PRO A 74 -15.04 -4.89 2.94
CA PRO A 74 -16.14 -3.96 3.20
C PRO A 74 -16.80 -4.09 4.58
N ASP A 75 -16.79 -5.30 5.16
CA ASP A 75 -17.29 -5.57 6.51
C ASP A 75 -16.28 -5.24 7.63
N GLY A 76 -15.04 -4.88 7.29
CA GLY A 76 -13.98 -4.55 8.24
C GLY A 76 -13.36 -5.76 8.95
N LEU A 77 -13.70 -6.99 8.57
CA LEU A 77 -13.30 -8.21 9.28
C LEU A 77 -12.06 -8.91 8.71
N GLU A 78 -11.69 -8.60 7.46
CA GLU A 78 -10.54 -9.18 6.78
C GLU A 78 -9.58 -8.08 6.32
N GLY A 79 -8.35 -8.11 6.85
CA GLY A 79 -7.24 -7.33 6.33
C GLY A 79 -6.39 -8.15 5.37
N ARG A 80 -5.91 -7.53 4.29
CA ARG A 80 -4.90 -8.13 3.41
C ARG A 80 -3.73 -7.19 3.18
N PHE A 81 -2.55 -7.79 3.14
CA PHE A 81 -1.32 -7.10 2.82
C PHE A 81 -0.63 -7.82 1.66
N LEU A 82 -0.33 -7.08 0.61
CA LEU A 82 0.36 -7.55 -0.59
C LEU A 82 1.64 -6.75 -0.74
N TRP A 83 2.66 -7.30 -1.39
CA TRP A 83 3.83 -6.52 -1.80
C TRP A 83 4.22 -6.88 -3.24
N GLN A 84 4.79 -5.91 -3.93
CA GLN A 84 5.40 -6.07 -5.25
C GLN A 84 6.84 -5.56 -5.16
N SER A 85 7.77 -6.30 -5.75
CA SER A 85 9.08 -5.81 -6.13
C SER A 85 9.09 -5.58 -7.64
N PRO A 86 9.99 -4.73 -8.16
CA PRO A 86 10.30 -4.73 -9.57
C PRO A 86 10.64 -6.17 -10.00
N GLY A 87 10.17 -6.59 -11.17
CA GLY A 87 10.66 -7.82 -11.78
C GLY A 87 12.15 -7.70 -12.13
N ASP A 88 12.90 -8.80 -12.05
CA ASP A 88 14.17 -8.88 -12.77
C ASP A 88 13.85 -8.80 -14.28
N GLU A 89 14.14 -7.68 -14.94
CA GLU A 89 13.99 -7.55 -16.40
C GLU A 89 14.92 -8.51 -17.18
N GLU A 90 15.81 -9.24 -16.51
CA GLU A 90 16.69 -10.27 -17.09
C GLU A 90 16.16 -11.69 -16.87
N ALA A 91 15.14 -12.08 -17.64
CA ALA A 91 14.82 -13.48 -17.88
C ALA A 91 14.66 -13.71 -19.40
N TRP A 92 15.78 -13.60 -20.12
CA TRP A 92 15.94 -14.14 -21.48
C TRP A 92 17.21 -14.98 -21.56
#